data_AF-A0A497PMA3-F1
#
_entry.id   AF-A0A497PMA3-F1
#
_cell.length_a   1.000
_cell.length_b   1.000
_cell.length_c   1.000
_cell.angle_alpha   90.00
_cell.angle_beta   90.00
_cell.angle_gamma   90.00
#
_symmetry.space_group_name_H-M   'P 1'
#
loop_
_entity.id
_entity.type
_entity.pdbx_description
1 polymer ?
#
loop_
_entity_poly.entity_id
_entity_poly.type
_entity_poly.pdbx_seq_one_letter_code
_entity_poly.pdbx_strand_id
1 'polypeptide(L)'
;MLKYIYGLRSMNIINIIMKNTFHNADEAYEALLDEVIINGVDFDNTKALFNCGFYILNPQDNHIKNEQRNWSLKYAEAEWQWYLSGDPNIKKLGELYGKIPPIWERMADSNGNVNSNYGYQWKRKAQIDYVCAKLKTNPKTRHAAISIYDAKEYDKYKKDTPCTYAVQFTIIDKQLCMSVYMRSNDIWYGFCNDQYQFSSLQKMIAYRLNLDIGWYYHHAHNMHLYNDKL
;
A
#
# COMPACT_ATOMS: atom_id res chain seq x y z
N MET A 1 -35.90 -6.79 28.77
CA MET A 1 -36.52 -5.82 27.85
C MET A 1 -35.51 -5.52 26.74
N LEU A 2 -35.52 -6.31 25.65
CA LEU A 2 -34.72 -6.04 24.46
C LEU A 2 -35.31 -4.82 23.76
N LYS A 3 -34.54 -3.73 23.66
CA LYS A 3 -34.83 -2.67 22.70
C LYS A 3 -34.00 -2.91 21.45
N TYR A 4 -34.70 -3.37 20.41
CA TYR A 4 -34.28 -3.29 19.03
C TYR A 4 -33.80 -1.88 18.68
N ILE A 5 -32.59 -1.77 18.13
CA ILE A 5 -32.22 -0.63 17.27
C ILE A 5 -32.08 -1.20 15.87
N TYR A 6 -33.22 -1.37 15.20
CA TYR A 6 -33.26 -1.38 13.74
C TYR A 6 -33.23 0.08 13.27
N GLY A 7 -32.29 0.41 12.38
CA GLY A 7 -32.31 1.68 11.67
C GLY A 7 -31.11 2.60 11.85
N LEU A 8 -29.88 2.07 11.90
CA LEU A 8 -28.76 2.85 11.38
C LEU A 8 -28.76 2.65 9.86
N ARG A 9 -29.39 3.57 9.12
CA ARG A 9 -28.85 3.94 7.81
C ARG A 9 -27.50 4.60 8.11
N SER A 10 -26.48 3.80 8.38
CA SER A 10 -25.13 4.30 8.60
C SER A 10 -24.58 4.72 7.25
N MET A 11 -24.92 5.94 6.84
CA MET A 11 -23.95 6.74 6.13
C MET A 11 -22.88 7.00 7.17
N ASN A 12 -21.73 6.33 7.06
CA ASN A 12 -20.53 6.75 7.78
C ASN A 12 -20.18 8.13 7.21
N ILE A 13 -20.80 9.18 7.75
CA ILE A 13 -20.22 10.50 7.74
C ILE A 13 -19.05 10.39 8.69
N ILE A 14 -17.92 9.87 8.18
CA ILE A 14 -16.62 10.13 8.77
C ILE A 14 -16.58 11.65 8.91
N ASN A 15 -16.39 12.14 10.13
CA ASN A 15 -16.30 13.58 10.39
C ASN A 15 -15.44 14.23 9.31
N ILE A 16 -16.08 15.08 8.52
CA ILE A 16 -15.54 15.79 7.38
C ILE A 16 -14.54 16.81 7.95
N ILE A 17 -13.28 16.43 8.10
CA ILE A 17 -12.18 17.38 8.33
C ILE A 17 -10.95 17.04 7.47
N MET A 18 -10.68 15.77 7.16
CA MET A 18 -9.61 15.41 6.23
C MET A 18 -10.03 15.51 4.75
N LYS A 19 -9.21 16.19 3.94
CA LYS A 19 -9.21 16.07 2.48
C LYS A 19 -9.07 14.57 2.15
N ASN A 20 -10.08 13.99 1.51
CA ASN A 20 -10.12 12.55 1.19
C ASN A 20 -9.76 12.25 -0.27
N THR A 21 -9.31 13.25 -1.01
CA THR A 21 -8.95 13.16 -2.43
C THR A 21 -7.77 14.09 -2.69
N PHE A 22 -6.68 13.54 -3.20
CA PHE A 22 -5.44 14.24 -3.51
C PHE A 22 -5.13 14.14 -5.00
N HIS A 23 -4.43 15.12 -5.55
CA HIS A 23 -4.01 15.03 -6.95
C HIS A 23 -2.96 13.93 -7.14
N ASN A 24 -1.96 13.88 -6.26
CA ASN A 24 -0.78 13.02 -6.39
C ASN A 24 -0.33 12.49 -5.00
N ALA A 25 0.74 11.67 -4.99
CA ALA A 25 1.28 11.09 -3.76
C ALA A 25 1.86 12.12 -2.78
N ASP A 26 2.45 13.18 -3.31
CA ASP A 26 3.11 14.24 -2.54
C ASP A 26 2.08 15.08 -1.75
N GLU A 27 1.00 15.50 -2.40
CA GLU A 27 -0.11 16.18 -1.73
C GLU A 27 -0.74 15.33 -0.62
N ALA A 28 -0.85 14.02 -0.85
CA ALA A 28 -1.35 13.10 0.16
C ALA A 28 -0.37 13.00 1.33
N TYR A 29 0.93 12.87 1.06
CA TYR A 29 1.97 12.80 2.07
C TYR A 29 1.95 14.02 2.99
N GLU A 30 2.00 15.24 2.44
CA GLU A 30 2.06 16.48 3.24
C GLU A 30 0.82 16.62 4.13
N ALA A 31 -0.37 16.41 3.56
CA ALA A 31 -1.61 16.52 4.31
C ALA A 31 -1.73 15.47 5.44
N LEU A 32 -1.29 14.24 5.18
CA LEU A 32 -1.33 13.17 6.18
C LEU A 32 -0.26 13.37 7.26
N LEU A 33 0.91 13.87 6.90
CA LEU A 33 1.97 14.18 7.85
C LEU A 33 1.51 15.25 8.83
N ASP A 34 0.97 16.37 8.33
CA ASP A 34 0.41 17.44 9.16
C ASP A 34 -0.70 16.92 10.07
N GLU A 35 -1.62 16.12 9.52
CA GLU A 35 -2.75 15.58 10.28
C GLU A 35 -2.29 14.62 11.39
N VAL A 36 -1.29 13.76 11.14
CA VAL A 36 -0.73 12.86 12.16
C VAL A 36 -0.04 13.67 13.27
N ILE A 37 0.66 14.76 12.92
CA ILE A 37 1.35 15.62 13.91
C ILE A 37 0.33 16.37 14.78
N ILE A 38 -0.69 16.97 14.17
CA ILE A 38 -1.66 17.85 14.85
C ILE A 38 -2.71 17.04 15.61
N ASN A 39 -3.29 16.02 14.96
CA ASN A 39 -4.48 15.30 15.44
C ASN A 39 -4.21 13.83 15.78
N GLY A 40 -2.99 13.33 15.57
CA GLY A 40 -2.63 11.94 15.86
C GLY A 40 -2.68 11.62 17.35
N VAL A 41 -3.25 10.45 17.66
CA VAL A 41 -3.28 9.92 19.02
C VAL A 41 -1.98 9.18 19.33
N ASP A 42 -1.47 9.33 20.55
CA ASP A 42 -0.27 8.59 20.96
C ASP A 42 -0.59 7.09 21.03
N PHE A 43 0.20 6.28 20.31
CA PHE A 43 0.01 4.83 20.23
C PHE A 43 1.33 4.13 19.95
N ASP A 44 1.76 3.23 20.84
CA ASP A 44 2.96 2.39 20.67
C ASP A 44 4.17 3.13 20.08
N ASN A 45 4.71 4.13 20.79
CA ASN A 45 5.85 4.98 20.37
C ASN A 45 5.65 5.81 19.07
N THR A 46 4.41 5.96 18.62
CA THR A 46 4.04 6.77 17.46
C THR A 46 2.92 7.75 17.79
N LYS A 47 2.71 8.74 16.91
CA LYS A 47 1.40 9.36 16.71
C LYS A 47 0.68 8.67 15.57
N ALA A 48 -0.60 8.35 15.75
CA ALA A 48 -1.38 7.57 14.78
C ALA A 48 -2.75 8.17 14.47
N LEU A 49 -3.17 8.06 13.22
CA LEU A 49 -4.53 8.23 12.73
C LEU A 49 -5.12 6.86 12.41
N PHE A 50 -6.36 6.62 12.83
CA PHE A 50 -7.03 5.34 12.59
C PHE A 50 -8.08 5.42 11.46
N ASN A 51 -8.13 4.38 10.63
CA ASN A 51 -9.04 4.23 9.49
C ASN A 51 -8.95 5.38 8.48
N CYS A 52 -7.72 5.71 8.07
CA CYS A 52 -7.45 6.73 7.07
C CYS A 52 -7.71 6.16 5.67
N GLY A 53 -8.56 6.83 4.88
CA GLY A 53 -8.89 6.43 3.52
C GLY A 53 -9.02 7.61 2.57
N PHE A 54 -8.38 7.54 1.40
CA PHE A 54 -8.36 8.64 0.43
C PHE A 54 -8.08 8.18 -1.01
N TYR A 55 -8.44 9.03 -1.96
CA TYR A 55 -8.14 8.87 -3.39
C TYR A 55 -6.89 9.64 -3.80
N ILE A 56 -6.15 9.10 -4.76
CA ILE A 56 -5.14 9.79 -5.57
C ILE A 56 -5.61 9.76 -7.02
N LEU A 57 -5.78 10.95 -7.62
CA LEU A 57 -6.34 11.10 -8.96
C LEU A 57 -5.31 10.84 -10.06
N ASN A 58 -4.06 11.22 -9.85
CA ASN A 58 -2.94 10.98 -10.74
C ASN A 58 -1.88 10.11 -10.02
N PRO A 59 -2.12 8.79 -9.89
CA PRO A 59 -1.18 7.92 -9.18
C PRO A 59 0.17 7.78 -9.88
N GLN A 60 0.32 8.23 -11.13
CA GLN A 60 1.63 8.23 -11.82
C GLN A 60 2.53 9.39 -11.38
N ASP A 61 1.97 10.45 -10.79
CA ASP A 61 2.74 11.46 -10.05
C ASP A 61 2.95 10.94 -8.61
N ASN A 62 3.93 10.04 -8.48
CA ASN A 62 4.14 9.24 -7.27
C ASN A 62 5.43 9.60 -6.50
N HIS A 63 6.09 10.70 -6.88
CA HIS A 63 7.31 11.15 -6.22
C HIS A 63 6.98 12.00 -5.00
N ILE A 64 7.59 11.68 -3.86
CA ILE A 64 7.56 12.53 -2.68
C ILE A 64 8.68 13.57 -2.80
N LYS A 65 8.31 14.84 -2.72
CA LYS A 65 9.18 16.01 -2.94
C LYS A 65 9.59 16.69 -1.65
N ASN A 66 8.97 16.32 -0.51
CA ASN A 66 9.32 16.83 0.79
C ASN A 66 10.84 16.75 1.07
N GLU A 67 11.45 17.90 1.33
CA GLU A 67 12.91 18.02 1.49
C GLU A 67 13.41 17.30 2.74
N GLN A 68 12.66 17.38 3.86
CA GLN A 68 13.03 16.73 5.12
C GLN A 68 12.99 15.21 5.00
N ARG A 69 12.02 14.69 4.24
CA ARG A 69 11.91 13.28 3.95
C ARG A 69 13.07 12.77 3.12
N ASN A 70 13.59 13.58 2.19
CA ASN A 70 14.68 13.21 1.28
C ASN A 70 14.47 11.83 0.64
N TRP A 71 13.33 11.66 -0.02
CA TRP A 71 12.95 10.39 -0.65
C TRP A 71 13.87 10.06 -1.83
N SER A 72 14.18 8.77 -2.01
CA SER A 72 15.15 8.30 -3.00
C SER A 72 14.48 7.50 -4.12
N LEU A 73 14.37 8.10 -5.30
CA LEU A 73 13.87 7.43 -6.50
C LEU A 73 14.70 6.18 -6.84
N LYS A 74 16.03 6.29 -6.77
CA LYS A 74 16.96 5.16 -7.01
C LYS A 74 16.64 3.96 -6.11
N TYR A 75 16.30 4.22 -4.84
CA TYR A 75 15.93 3.16 -3.91
C TYR A 75 14.57 2.56 -4.27
N ALA A 76 13.57 3.40 -4.54
CA ALA A 76 12.24 2.94 -4.93
C ALA A 76 12.26 2.08 -6.20
N GLU A 77 13.07 2.46 -7.19
CA GLU A 77 13.30 1.69 -8.41
C GLU A 77 13.95 0.33 -8.12
N ALA A 78 15.00 0.30 -7.28
CA ALA A 78 15.66 -0.95 -6.92
C ALA A 78 14.72 -1.90 -6.17
N GLU A 79 13.89 -1.38 -5.26
CA GLU A 79 12.87 -2.16 -4.56
C GLU A 79 11.77 -2.66 -5.53
N TRP A 80 11.36 -1.84 -6.50
CA TRP A 80 10.43 -2.27 -7.54
C TRP A 80 11.01 -3.40 -8.40
N GLN A 81 12.28 -3.31 -8.80
CA GLN A 81 12.95 -4.40 -9.52
C GLN A 81 13.06 -5.67 -8.67
N TRP A 82 13.26 -5.52 -7.36
CA TRP A 82 13.23 -6.65 -6.43
C TRP A 82 11.86 -7.30 -6.40
N TYR A 83 10.78 -6.52 -6.32
CA TYR A 83 9.41 -7.05 -6.41
C TYR A 83 9.11 -7.70 -7.76
N LEU A 84 9.58 -7.12 -8.86
CA LEU A 84 9.47 -7.71 -10.19
C LEU A 84 10.25 -9.02 -10.33
N SER A 85 11.25 -9.30 -9.49
CA SER A 85 11.91 -10.60 -9.48
C SER A 85 11.02 -11.69 -8.88
N GLY A 86 10.28 -11.36 -7.81
CA GLY A 86 9.52 -12.33 -7.02
C GLY A 86 10.37 -13.13 -6.02
N ASP A 87 11.67 -12.84 -5.95
CA ASP A 87 12.58 -13.41 -4.96
C ASP A 87 12.44 -12.63 -3.64
N PRO A 88 12.02 -13.26 -2.52
CA PRO A 88 11.90 -12.58 -1.24
C PRO A 88 13.24 -12.34 -0.55
N ASN A 89 14.37 -12.75 -1.13
CA ASN A 89 15.66 -12.67 -0.47
C ASN A 89 16.28 -11.26 -0.54
N ILE A 90 16.73 -10.74 0.60
CA ILE A 90 17.34 -9.41 0.72
C ILE A 90 18.64 -9.26 -0.08
N LYS A 91 19.35 -10.35 -0.38
CA LYS A 91 20.55 -10.32 -1.23
C LYS A 91 20.21 -9.82 -2.62
N LYS A 92 19.03 -10.16 -3.15
CA LYS A 92 18.60 -9.70 -4.47
C LYS A 92 18.42 -8.19 -4.52
N LEU A 93 17.83 -7.60 -3.48
CA LEU A 93 17.77 -6.16 -3.32
C LEU A 93 19.18 -5.56 -3.18
N GLY A 94 20.05 -6.21 -2.42
CA GLY A 94 21.45 -5.82 -2.29
C GLY A 94 22.19 -5.72 -3.63
N GLU A 95 22.01 -6.71 -4.51
CA GLU A 95 22.55 -6.70 -5.87
C GLU A 95 22.00 -5.54 -6.71
N LEU A 96 20.69 -5.29 -6.63
CA LEU A 96 20.00 -4.26 -7.43
C LEU A 96 20.31 -2.83 -6.96
N TYR A 97 20.43 -2.63 -5.64
CA TYR A 97 20.63 -1.31 -5.04
C TYR A 97 22.10 -0.98 -4.76
N GLY A 98 22.95 -2.01 -4.66
CA GLY A 98 24.36 -1.93 -4.29
C GLY A 98 24.63 -2.08 -2.78
N LYS A 99 23.57 -2.19 -1.96
CA LYS A 99 23.64 -2.49 -0.52
C LYS A 99 22.29 -2.99 -0.02
N ILE A 100 22.28 -3.70 1.10
CA ILE A 100 21.02 -4.09 1.77
C ILE A 100 20.58 -2.94 2.69
N PRO A 101 19.36 -2.40 2.53
CA PRO A 101 18.84 -1.42 3.47
C PRO A 101 18.62 -2.04 4.86
N PRO A 102 18.98 -1.34 5.97
CA PRO A 102 18.89 -1.89 7.32
C PRO A 102 17.49 -2.37 7.76
N ILE A 103 16.42 -1.81 7.18
CA ILE A 103 15.06 -2.26 7.48
C ILE A 103 14.81 -3.70 7.04
N TRP A 104 15.32 -4.08 5.86
CA TRP A 104 15.16 -5.43 5.34
C TRP A 104 16.04 -6.44 6.07
N GLU A 105 17.20 -6.02 6.59
CA GLU A 105 18.01 -6.86 7.47
C GLU A 105 17.24 -7.23 8.75
N ARG A 106 16.48 -6.29 9.32
CA ARG A 106 15.65 -6.54 10.51
C ARG A 106 14.45 -7.44 10.21
N MET A 107 13.85 -7.30 9.02
CA MET A 107 12.68 -8.07 8.62
C MET A 107 13.00 -9.47 8.14
N ALA A 108 14.21 -9.71 7.64
CA ALA A 108 14.58 -10.98 7.05
C ALA A 108 14.67 -12.13 8.07
N ASP A 109 14.19 -13.30 7.67
CA ASP A 109 14.35 -14.55 8.40
C ASP A 109 15.81 -15.05 8.42
N SER A 110 16.06 -16.21 9.02
CA SER A 110 17.41 -16.80 9.09
C SER A 110 18.02 -17.14 7.72
N ASN A 111 17.20 -17.25 6.67
CA ASN A 111 17.63 -17.52 5.30
C ASN A 111 17.78 -16.22 4.49
N GLY A 112 17.50 -15.06 5.08
CA GLY A 112 17.51 -13.77 4.40
C GLY A 112 16.22 -13.47 3.64
N ASN A 113 15.14 -14.22 3.85
CA ASN A 113 13.87 -14.01 3.15
C ASN A 113 12.93 -13.10 3.94
N VAL A 114 12.20 -12.26 3.22
CA VAL A 114 11.17 -11.38 3.76
C VAL A 114 9.80 -11.83 3.27
N ASN A 115 8.98 -12.38 4.16
CA ASN A 115 7.68 -12.94 3.78
C ASN A 115 6.65 -11.86 3.40
N SER A 116 6.82 -10.65 3.91
CA SER A 116 6.03 -9.46 3.59
C SER A 116 6.39 -8.81 2.25
N ASN A 117 7.42 -9.29 1.55
CA ASN A 117 7.82 -8.79 0.25
C ASN A 117 6.63 -8.81 -0.73
N TYR A 118 6.27 -7.64 -1.28
CA TYR A 118 5.10 -7.50 -2.11
C TYR A 118 5.19 -8.30 -3.41
N GLY A 119 6.33 -8.25 -4.11
CA GLY A 119 6.52 -8.98 -5.35
C GLY A 119 6.37 -10.50 -5.21
N TYR A 120 6.93 -11.05 -4.13
CA TYR A 120 6.75 -12.44 -3.76
C TYR A 120 5.25 -12.77 -3.56
N GLN A 121 4.52 -11.95 -2.79
CA GLN A 121 3.09 -12.18 -2.54
C GLN A 121 2.22 -11.98 -3.80
N TRP A 122 2.47 -10.96 -4.62
CA TRP A 122 1.72 -10.70 -5.85
C TRP A 122 1.87 -11.83 -6.87
N LYS A 123 3.06 -12.42 -6.98
CA LYS A 123 3.32 -13.52 -7.92
C LYS A 123 2.91 -14.88 -7.38
N ARG A 124 2.82 -15.03 -6.06
CA ARG A 124 2.41 -16.28 -5.41
C ARG A 124 1.08 -16.76 -6.00
N LYS A 125 1.01 -18.05 -6.38
CA LYS A 125 -0.17 -18.66 -7.03
C LYS A 125 -0.69 -17.88 -8.26
N ALA A 126 0.21 -17.20 -8.98
CA ALA A 126 -0.11 -16.46 -10.20
C ALA A 126 -1.26 -15.43 -10.03
N GLN A 127 -1.35 -14.76 -8.86
CA GLN A 127 -2.45 -13.81 -8.59
C GLN A 127 -2.54 -12.67 -9.62
N ILE A 128 -1.39 -12.16 -10.11
CA ILE A 128 -1.37 -11.17 -11.20
C ILE A 128 -2.04 -11.72 -12.47
N ASP A 129 -1.70 -12.94 -12.90
CA ASP A 129 -2.30 -13.55 -14.09
C ASP A 129 -3.79 -13.83 -13.90
N TYR A 130 -4.17 -14.29 -12.70
CA TYR A 130 -5.55 -14.49 -12.30
C TYR A 130 -6.36 -13.18 -12.41
N VAL A 131 -5.86 -12.07 -11.87
CA VAL A 131 -6.50 -10.75 -11.96
C VAL A 131 -6.66 -10.31 -13.40
N CYS A 132 -5.58 -10.37 -14.20
CA CYS A 132 -5.64 -10.00 -15.62
C CYS A 132 -6.65 -10.85 -16.40
N ALA A 133 -6.68 -12.17 -16.18
CA ALA A 133 -7.63 -13.07 -16.83
C ALA A 133 -9.07 -12.73 -16.41
N LYS A 134 -9.33 -12.51 -15.11
CA LYS A 134 -10.67 -12.15 -14.61
C LYS A 134 -11.19 -10.86 -15.24
N LEU A 135 -10.37 -9.83 -15.33
CA LEU A 135 -10.76 -8.54 -15.89
C LEU A 135 -10.95 -8.60 -17.41
N LYS A 136 -10.15 -9.41 -18.13
CA LYS A 136 -10.35 -9.65 -19.58
C LYS A 136 -11.65 -10.38 -19.86
N THR A 137 -11.97 -11.42 -19.08
CA THR A 137 -13.20 -12.22 -19.26
C THR A 137 -14.45 -11.47 -18.84
N ASN A 138 -14.40 -10.73 -17.72
CA ASN A 138 -15.52 -9.94 -17.23
C ASN A 138 -15.01 -8.60 -16.67
N PRO A 139 -15.03 -7.53 -17.48
CA PRO A 139 -14.58 -6.21 -17.06
C PRO A 139 -15.32 -5.62 -15.85
N LYS A 140 -16.54 -6.11 -15.54
CA LYS A 140 -17.36 -5.68 -14.39
C LYS A 140 -17.23 -6.60 -13.18
N THR A 141 -16.26 -7.51 -13.18
CA THR A 141 -16.04 -8.45 -12.07
C THR A 141 -15.67 -7.72 -10.77
N ARG A 142 -16.14 -8.25 -9.65
CA ARG A 142 -15.76 -7.80 -8.30
C ARG A 142 -14.74 -8.73 -7.64
N HIS A 143 -14.19 -9.68 -8.41
CA HIS A 143 -13.32 -10.76 -7.89
C HIS A 143 -11.85 -10.61 -8.33
N ALA A 144 -11.49 -9.48 -8.94
CA ALA A 144 -10.14 -9.17 -9.37
C ALA A 144 -9.33 -8.58 -8.21
N ALA A 145 -8.84 -9.44 -7.32
CA ALA A 145 -8.07 -9.06 -6.14
C ALA A 145 -6.79 -9.88 -5.97
N ILE A 146 -5.78 -9.26 -5.37
CA ILE A 146 -4.56 -9.89 -4.85
C ILE A 146 -4.64 -9.86 -3.33
N SER A 147 -4.40 -11.00 -2.68
CA SER A 147 -4.22 -11.11 -1.24
C SER A 147 -2.72 -11.15 -0.90
N ILE A 148 -2.32 -10.43 0.15
CA ILE A 148 -0.93 -10.29 0.61
C ILE A 148 -0.79 -10.86 2.03
N TYR A 149 -1.56 -10.33 2.99
CA TYR A 149 -1.63 -10.88 4.34
C TYR A 149 -2.81 -11.84 4.48
N ASP A 150 -2.54 -13.05 4.97
CA ASP A 150 -3.56 -14.00 5.41
C ASP A 150 -3.33 -14.40 6.86
N ALA A 151 -4.20 -13.97 7.77
CA ALA A 151 -4.10 -14.29 9.19
C ALA A 151 -4.07 -15.81 9.49
N LYS A 152 -4.53 -16.66 8.56
CA LYS A 152 -4.41 -18.13 8.70
C LYS A 152 -2.96 -18.62 8.55
N GLU A 153 -2.05 -17.78 8.06
CA GLU A 153 -0.61 -18.05 7.92
C GLU A 153 0.23 -17.29 8.98
N TYR A 154 -0.37 -16.90 10.11
CA TYR A 154 0.30 -16.11 11.16
C TYR A 154 1.62 -16.71 11.65
N ASP A 155 1.74 -18.04 11.62
CA ASP A 155 2.94 -18.78 11.99
C ASP A 155 4.14 -18.51 11.07
N LYS A 156 3.87 -18.08 9.82
CA LYS A 156 4.88 -17.67 8.83
C LYS A 156 5.32 -16.22 8.97
N TYR A 157 4.58 -15.41 9.74
CA TYR A 157 4.80 -13.96 9.87
C TYR A 157 5.50 -13.54 11.17
N LYS A 158 6.19 -14.49 11.84
CA LYS A 158 6.82 -14.27 13.15
C LYS A 158 7.93 -13.20 13.13
N LYS A 159 8.69 -13.13 12.05
CA LYS A 159 9.80 -12.18 11.85
C LYS A 159 9.29 -10.87 11.26
N ASP A 160 8.46 -10.99 10.23
CA ASP A 160 7.87 -9.87 9.53
C ASP A 160 6.42 -10.18 9.17
N THR A 161 5.53 -9.23 9.43
CA THR A 161 4.11 -9.37 9.11
C THR A 161 3.75 -8.37 8.01
N PRO A 162 3.17 -8.80 6.87
CA PRO A 162 2.80 -7.86 5.83
C PRO A 162 1.87 -6.76 6.34
N CYS A 163 2.18 -5.52 5.99
CA CYS A 163 1.35 -4.36 6.31
C CYS A 163 0.06 -4.35 5.49
N THR A 164 0.14 -4.76 4.23
CA THR A 164 -0.99 -4.76 3.29
C THR A 164 -1.82 -6.04 3.39
N TYR A 165 -3.13 -5.88 3.44
CA TYR A 165 -4.09 -6.97 3.36
C TYR A 165 -4.28 -7.44 1.92
N ALA A 166 -4.69 -6.52 1.05
CA ALA A 166 -5.13 -6.84 -0.29
C ALA A 166 -5.06 -5.64 -1.23
N VAL A 167 -5.07 -5.95 -2.52
CA VAL A 167 -5.21 -4.99 -3.63
C VAL A 167 -6.41 -5.41 -4.47
N GLN A 168 -7.37 -4.50 -4.66
CA GLN A 168 -8.55 -4.69 -5.51
C GLN A 168 -8.39 -3.89 -6.80
N PHE A 169 -8.77 -4.49 -7.92
CA PHE A 169 -8.77 -3.85 -9.23
C PHE A 169 -10.19 -3.76 -9.79
N THR A 170 -10.52 -2.63 -10.42
CA THR A 170 -11.83 -2.40 -11.05
C THR A 170 -11.63 -1.63 -12.34
N ILE A 171 -12.41 -1.92 -13.38
CA ILE A 171 -12.43 -1.10 -14.61
C ILE A 171 -13.62 -0.16 -14.54
N ILE A 172 -13.34 1.16 -14.59
CA ILE A 172 -14.34 2.23 -14.61
C ILE A 172 -14.00 3.14 -15.79
N ASP A 173 -14.97 3.45 -16.63
CA ASP A 173 -14.79 4.33 -17.80
C ASP A 173 -13.56 3.99 -18.67
N LYS A 174 -13.33 2.68 -18.87
CA LYS A 174 -12.19 2.11 -19.61
C LYS A 174 -10.81 2.37 -18.98
N GLN A 175 -10.78 2.81 -17.74
CA GLN A 175 -9.56 2.99 -16.94
C GLN A 175 -9.46 1.89 -15.88
N LEU A 176 -8.24 1.46 -15.58
CA LEU A 176 -7.97 0.55 -14.48
C LEU A 176 -7.82 1.36 -13.18
N CYS A 177 -8.80 1.25 -12.29
CA CYS A 177 -8.77 1.77 -10.94
C CYS A 177 -8.25 0.71 -9.96
N MET A 178 -7.59 1.15 -8.88
CA MET A 178 -6.99 0.24 -7.91
C MET A 178 -7.24 0.72 -6.48
N SER A 179 -7.59 -0.19 -5.57
CA SER A 179 -7.73 0.09 -4.14
C SER A 179 -6.77 -0.79 -3.33
N VAL A 180 -6.00 -0.19 -2.42
CA VAL A 180 -5.08 -0.89 -1.53
C VAL A 180 -5.56 -0.75 -0.09
N TYR A 181 -5.62 -1.88 0.60
CA TYR A 181 -6.07 -1.95 2.00
C TYR A 181 -4.94 -2.49 2.87
N MET A 182 -4.56 -1.76 3.90
CA MET A 182 -3.49 -2.15 4.81
C MET A 182 -3.82 -1.89 6.28
N ARG A 183 -3.16 -2.67 7.14
CA ARG A 183 -3.35 -2.65 8.60
C ARG A 183 -2.53 -1.56 9.28
N SER A 184 -1.42 -1.18 8.67
CA SER A 184 -0.36 -0.39 9.28
C SER A 184 0.41 0.32 8.17
N ASN A 185 0.58 1.63 8.25
CA ASN A 185 1.38 2.40 7.31
C ASN A 185 2.19 3.46 8.08
N ASP A 186 3.52 3.33 8.04
CA ASP A 186 4.43 4.38 8.47
C ASP A 186 4.39 5.50 7.43
N ILE A 187 3.93 6.70 7.79
CA ILE A 187 3.82 7.83 6.87
C ILE A 187 5.20 8.32 6.43
N TRP A 188 6.22 8.20 7.28
CA TRP A 188 7.54 8.72 6.98
C TRP A 188 8.26 7.82 5.97
N TYR A 189 8.53 6.53 6.27
CA TYR A 189 9.26 5.69 5.33
C TYR A 189 8.35 4.89 4.41
N GLY A 190 7.39 4.15 4.99
CA GLY A 190 6.56 3.18 4.30
C GLY A 190 5.73 3.80 3.19
N PHE A 191 4.90 4.77 3.54
CA PHE A 191 3.95 5.42 2.63
C PHE A 191 4.64 5.96 1.38
N CYS A 192 5.75 6.68 1.56
CA CYS A 192 6.50 7.27 0.46
C CYS A 192 6.97 6.23 -0.55
N ASN A 193 7.47 5.08 -0.08
CA ASN A 193 7.90 4.03 -1.00
C ASN A 193 6.69 3.30 -1.58
N ASP A 194 5.72 2.93 -0.74
CA ASP A 194 4.49 2.24 -1.11
C ASP A 194 3.77 2.92 -2.28
N GLN A 195 3.69 4.27 -2.32
CA GLN A 195 3.07 4.99 -3.44
C GLN A 195 3.72 4.66 -4.78
N TYR A 196 5.05 4.61 -4.84
CA TYR A 196 5.78 4.22 -6.05
C TYR A 196 5.49 2.77 -6.42
N GLN A 197 5.50 1.86 -5.45
CA GLN A 197 5.35 0.41 -5.68
C GLN A 197 3.94 0.06 -6.15
N PHE A 198 2.91 0.60 -5.50
CA PHE A 198 1.52 0.37 -5.89
C PHE A 198 1.17 1.09 -7.20
N SER A 199 1.65 2.30 -7.42
CA SER A 199 1.52 2.98 -8.72
C SER A 199 2.13 2.17 -9.86
N SER A 200 3.31 1.58 -9.63
CA SER A 200 3.99 0.72 -10.60
C SER A 200 3.23 -0.59 -10.85
N LEU A 201 2.65 -1.19 -9.81
CA LEU A 201 1.75 -2.34 -9.93
C LEU A 201 0.52 -1.99 -10.80
N GLN A 202 -0.15 -0.88 -10.51
CA GLN A 202 -1.31 -0.43 -11.28
C GLN A 202 -0.97 -0.24 -12.76
N LYS A 203 0.15 0.45 -13.04
CA LYS A 203 0.68 0.65 -14.40
C LYS A 203 0.93 -0.68 -15.10
N MET A 204 1.57 -1.64 -14.44
CA MET A 204 1.85 -2.96 -15.01
C MET A 204 0.56 -3.71 -15.35
N ILE A 205 -0.43 -3.73 -14.46
CA ILE A 205 -1.72 -4.41 -14.73
C ILE A 205 -2.49 -3.69 -15.85
N ALA A 206 -2.51 -2.36 -15.87
CA ALA A 206 -3.17 -1.56 -16.90
C ALA A 206 -2.56 -1.85 -18.28
N TYR A 207 -1.22 -1.89 -18.37
CA TYR A 207 -0.49 -2.26 -19.57
C TYR A 207 -0.88 -3.66 -20.08
N ARG A 208 -0.93 -4.67 -19.19
CA ARG A 208 -1.33 -6.04 -19.56
C ARG A 208 -2.78 -6.18 -20.04
N LEU A 209 -3.62 -5.21 -19.70
CA LEU A 209 -5.03 -5.12 -20.08
C LEU A 209 -5.29 -4.17 -21.25
N ASN A 210 -4.28 -3.42 -21.72
CA ASN A 210 -4.42 -2.35 -22.70
C ASN A 210 -5.47 -1.30 -22.27
N LEU A 211 -5.34 -0.81 -21.03
CA LEU A 211 -6.22 0.20 -20.44
C LEU A 211 -5.42 1.41 -19.98
N ASP A 212 -6.08 2.56 -19.92
CA ASP A 212 -5.55 3.73 -19.25
C ASP A 212 -5.56 3.55 -17.73
N ILE A 213 -4.75 4.34 -17.03
CA ILE A 213 -4.67 4.31 -15.56
C ILE A 213 -5.75 5.24 -15.01
N GLY A 214 -6.59 4.69 -14.12
CA GLY A 214 -7.60 5.44 -13.38
C GLY A 214 -7.11 5.85 -11.99
N TRP A 215 -8.03 6.21 -11.11
CA TRP A 215 -7.71 6.58 -9.74
C TRP A 215 -7.10 5.43 -8.93
N TYR A 216 -6.35 5.80 -7.90
CA TYR A 216 -5.87 4.93 -6.84
C TYR A 216 -6.58 5.28 -5.54
N TYR A 217 -7.00 4.28 -4.76
CA TYR A 217 -7.55 4.46 -3.43
C TYR A 217 -6.66 3.77 -2.40
N HIS A 218 -6.33 4.48 -1.34
CA HIS A 218 -5.51 3.98 -0.26
C HIS A 218 -6.33 3.92 1.02
N HIS A 219 -6.20 2.83 1.77
CA HIS A 219 -6.74 2.73 3.12
C HIS A 219 -5.72 2.12 4.07
N ALA A 220 -5.43 2.83 5.17
CA ALA A 220 -4.63 2.36 6.28
C ALA A 220 -5.46 2.35 7.57
N HIS A 221 -5.53 1.19 8.24
CA HIS A 221 -6.17 1.12 9.55
C HIS A 221 -5.39 1.91 10.60
N ASN A 222 -4.07 1.82 10.62
CA ASN A 222 -3.19 2.61 11.48
C ASN A 222 -2.17 3.35 10.58
N MET A 223 -2.37 4.64 10.36
CA MET A 223 -1.44 5.55 9.68
C MET A 223 -0.64 6.28 10.74
N HIS A 224 0.67 6.06 10.84
CA HIS A 224 1.46 6.53 11.97
C HIS A 224 2.77 7.20 11.59
N LEU A 225 3.24 8.07 12.48
CA LEU A 225 4.55 8.70 12.48
C LEU A 225 5.27 8.32 13.76
N TYR A 226 6.47 7.76 13.66
CA TYR A 226 7.29 7.46 14.82
C TYR A 226 7.71 8.74 15.57
N ASN A 227 7.78 8.65 16.91
CA ASN A 227 8.09 9.81 17.74
C ASN A 227 9.48 10.41 17.47
N ASP A 228 10.42 9.66 16.89
CA ASP A 228 11.75 10.14 16.48
C ASP A 228 11.74 10.90 15.13
N LYS A 229 10.55 11.16 14.60
CA LYS A 229 10.28 11.92 13.37
C LYS A 229 9.27 13.05 13.57
N LEU A 230 8.86 13.32 14.82
CA LEU A 230 8.09 14.50 15.21
C LEU A 230 8.96 15.77 15.19
#